data_AF-A0A2G2ZU62-F1
#
_entry.id   AF-A0A2G2ZU62-F1
#
_cell.length_a   1.000
_cell.length_b   1.000
_cell.length_c   1.000
_cell.angle_alpha   90.00
_cell.angle_beta   90.00
_cell.angle_gamma   90.00
#
_symmetry.space_group_name_H-M   'P 1'
#
loop_
_entity.id
_entity.type
_entity.pdbx_description
1 polymer ?
#
loop_
_entity_poly.entity_id
_entity_poly.type
_entity_poly.pdbx_seq_one_letter_code
_entity_poly.pdbx_strand_id
1 'polypeptide(L)'
;MFKYQGSNSWNRKFDALFLLNELIPKCREVFIPHVDYLIKRFMDLMPIISEDHRCGVFAAKTSVKLIMYFSNPASYSKFYELLSQVLVIFSVALREEELVCSLLEDMIVLAGVETAFFEVQFDVVIMCMVRLAANLELGEKLSQLAVEFVVTVAEDRDSGCGMMRMVRKELVAKLLLVLMDMLVHVEDDPGWGNTINDDENEGELSMFRLAIAFGGGVNVPNLPTEQSVDVISPTLETQNQLLLH
;
A
#
# COMPACT_ATOMS: atom_id res chain seq x y z
N MET A 1 -31.42 -17.49 -30.03
CA MET A 1 -31.22 -16.12 -30.57
C MET A 1 -29.95 -15.54 -29.94
N PHE A 2 -28.78 -16.06 -30.32
CA PHE A 2 -27.48 -15.52 -29.90
C PHE A 2 -26.81 -14.97 -31.15
N LYS A 3 -27.21 -13.75 -31.53
CA LYS A 3 -26.52 -13.02 -32.58
C LYS A 3 -25.31 -12.33 -31.96
N TYR A 4 -24.14 -12.72 -32.46
CA TYR A 4 -22.97 -11.89 -32.68
C TYR A 4 -23.24 -10.39 -32.47
N GLN A 5 -22.90 -9.89 -31.29
CA GLN A 5 -22.35 -8.55 -31.14
C GLN A 5 -20.87 -8.74 -30.87
N GLY A 6 -20.03 -7.97 -31.57
CA GLY A 6 -18.59 -7.97 -31.39
C GLY A 6 -18.25 -7.62 -29.95
N SER A 7 -18.17 -8.64 -29.10
CA SER A 7 -17.63 -8.54 -27.75
C SER A 7 -16.18 -8.14 -27.93
N ASN A 8 -15.86 -6.87 -27.62
CA ASN A 8 -14.50 -6.36 -27.62
C ASN A 8 -13.60 -7.41 -26.96
N SER A 9 -12.52 -7.80 -27.65
CA SER A 9 -11.60 -8.84 -27.16
C SER A 9 -11.13 -8.58 -25.72
N TRP A 10 -11.10 -7.30 -25.32
CA TRP A 10 -10.81 -6.80 -23.99
C TRP A 10 -11.79 -7.26 -22.91
N ASN A 11 -13.10 -7.22 -23.15
CA ASN A 11 -14.09 -7.68 -22.16
C ASN A 11 -13.91 -9.18 -21.87
N ARG A 12 -13.61 -9.99 -22.90
CA ARG A 12 -13.35 -11.43 -22.70
C ARG A 12 -12.07 -11.68 -21.91
N LYS A 13 -11.02 -10.90 -22.17
CA LYS A 13 -9.76 -10.99 -21.41
C LYS A 13 -10.00 -10.59 -19.96
N PHE A 14 -10.74 -9.51 -19.74
CA PHE A 14 -11.11 -9.03 -18.42
C PHE A 14 -11.90 -10.08 -17.63
N ASP A 15 -12.96 -10.64 -18.22
CA ASP A 15 -13.77 -11.69 -17.60
C ASP A 15 -12.93 -12.93 -17.25
N ALA A 16 -12.02 -13.33 -18.15
CA ALA A 16 -11.11 -14.45 -17.90
C ALA A 16 -10.14 -14.16 -16.75
N LEU A 17 -9.57 -12.95 -16.69
CA LEU A 17 -8.68 -12.53 -15.60
C LEU A 17 -9.41 -12.47 -14.26
N PHE A 18 -10.64 -11.95 -14.25
CA PHE A 18 -11.49 -11.93 -13.06
C PHE A 18 -11.76 -13.35 -12.56
N LEU A 19 -12.13 -14.28 -13.44
CA LEU A 19 -12.34 -15.68 -13.08
C LEU A 19 -11.05 -16.34 -12.55
N LEU A 20 -9.91 -16.08 -13.18
CA LEU A 20 -8.62 -16.60 -12.71
C LEU A 20 -8.28 -16.05 -11.31
N ASN A 21 -8.51 -14.75 -11.08
CA ASN A 21 -8.33 -14.11 -9.78
C ASN A 21 -9.17 -14.76 -8.67
N GLU A 22 -10.36 -15.24 -9.01
CA GLU A 22 -11.25 -15.93 -8.07
C GLU A 22 -10.92 -17.42 -7.88
N LEU A 23 -10.45 -18.09 -8.93
CA LEU A 23 -10.22 -19.53 -8.93
C LEU A 23 -8.84 -19.94 -8.43
N ILE A 24 -7.81 -19.13 -8.63
CA ILE A 24 -6.43 -19.42 -8.16
C ILE A 24 -6.41 -19.78 -6.66
N PRO A 25 -7.03 -18.98 -5.76
CA PRO A 25 -7.08 -19.32 -4.33
C PRO A 25 -7.84 -20.62 -4.03
N LYS A 26 -8.92 -20.89 -4.79
CA LYS A 26 -9.88 -21.97 -4.51
C LYS A 26 -9.44 -23.31 -5.08
N CYS A 27 -8.68 -23.30 -6.19
CA CYS A 27 -8.36 -24.49 -6.98
C CYS A 27 -6.86 -24.60 -7.26
N ARG A 28 -6.03 -24.29 -6.26
CA ARG A 28 -4.55 -24.25 -6.38
C ARG A 28 -3.97 -25.45 -7.13
N GLU A 29 -4.33 -26.66 -6.74
CA GLU A 29 -3.82 -27.92 -7.29
C GLU A 29 -4.02 -28.05 -8.81
N VAL A 30 -5.11 -27.47 -9.34
CA VAL A 30 -5.42 -27.48 -10.78
C VAL A 30 -4.45 -26.58 -11.56
N PHE A 31 -3.95 -25.51 -10.94
CA PHE A 31 -3.11 -24.52 -11.60
C PHE A 31 -1.61 -24.81 -11.47
N ILE A 32 -1.18 -25.68 -10.54
CA ILE A 32 0.24 -26.06 -10.35
C ILE A 32 0.95 -26.37 -11.67
N PRO A 33 0.38 -27.21 -12.58
CA PRO A 33 1.06 -27.55 -13.83
C PRO A 33 1.17 -26.39 -14.83
N HIS A 34 0.46 -25.30 -14.58
CA HIS A 34 0.28 -24.17 -15.51
C HIS A 34 0.92 -22.87 -15.01
N VAL A 35 1.55 -22.86 -13.83
CA VAL A 35 2.11 -21.63 -13.23
C VAL A 35 3.06 -20.91 -14.17
N ASP A 36 4.04 -21.60 -14.77
CA ASP A 36 5.01 -20.97 -15.67
C ASP A 36 4.34 -20.35 -16.91
N TYR A 37 3.29 -21.00 -17.43
CA TYR A 37 2.49 -20.46 -18.52
C TYR A 37 1.72 -19.22 -18.07
N LEU A 38 1.08 -19.25 -16.89
CA LEU A 38 0.32 -18.13 -16.34
C LEU A 38 1.22 -16.92 -16.09
N ILE A 39 2.40 -17.11 -15.50
CA ILE A 39 3.41 -16.06 -15.30
C ILE A 39 3.67 -15.35 -16.63
N LYS A 40 4.03 -16.10 -17.67
CA LYS A 40 4.29 -15.53 -19.00
C LYS A 40 3.09 -14.78 -19.56
N ARG A 41 1.89 -15.36 -19.47
CA ARG A 41 0.67 -14.74 -20.00
C ARG A 41 0.29 -13.46 -19.28
N PHE A 42 0.48 -13.36 -17.96
CA PHE A 42 0.21 -12.13 -17.23
C PHE A 42 1.26 -11.06 -17.53
N MET A 43 2.53 -11.44 -17.69
CA MET A 43 3.57 -10.53 -18.19
C MET A 43 3.29 -9.99 -19.59
N ASP A 44 2.66 -10.78 -20.47
CA ASP A 44 2.23 -10.29 -21.80
C ASP A 44 1.04 -9.30 -21.71
N LEU A 45 0.22 -9.38 -20.66
CA LEU A 45 -1.03 -8.62 -20.52
C LEU A 45 -0.87 -7.30 -19.76
N MET A 46 -0.01 -7.25 -18.74
CA MET A 46 0.25 -6.05 -17.94
C MET A 46 0.77 -4.84 -18.73
N PRO A 47 1.76 -4.97 -19.64
CA PRO A 47 2.35 -3.83 -20.32
C PRO A 47 1.54 -3.35 -21.53
N ILE A 48 0.36 -3.92 -21.80
CA ILE A 48 -0.43 -3.48 -22.96
C ILE A 48 -1.00 -2.09 -22.67
N ILE A 49 -0.29 -1.06 -23.14
CA ILE A 49 -0.71 0.33 -23.13
C ILE A 49 -1.92 0.44 -24.06
N SER A 50 -3.09 0.37 -23.46
CA SER A 50 -4.39 0.64 -24.03
C SER A 50 -4.93 1.90 -23.33
N GLU A 51 -5.85 2.64 -23.95
CA GLU A 51 -6.54 3.74 -23.23
C GLU A 51 -7.20 3.23 -21.94
N ASP A 52 -7.68 1.98 -21.98
CA ASP A 52 -8.23 1.21 -20.87
C ASP A 52 -7.12 0.37 -20.21
N HIS A 53 -6.76 0.70 -18.97
CA HIS A 53 -5.70 0.02 -18.23
C HIS A 53 -6.24 -1.13 -17.35
N ARG A 54 -7.57 -1.32 -17.30
CA ARG A 54 -8.23 -2.25 -16.38
C ARG A 54 -7.73 -3.68 -16.56
N CYS A 55 -7.51 -4.13 -17.79
CA CYS A 55 -6.95 -5.46 -18.06
C CYS A 55 -5.53 -5.63 -17.50
N GLY A 56 -4.71 -4.58 -17.57
CA GLY A 56 -3.35 -4.59 -17.03
C GLY A 56 -3.37 -4.64 -15.49
N VAL A 57 -4.24 -3.84 -14.86
CA VAL A 57 -4.41 -3.86 -13.40
C VAL A 57 -4.93 -5.20 -12.92
N PHE A 58 -5.92 -5.80 -13.59
CA PHE A 58 -6.41 -7.13 -13.24
C PHE A 58 -5.36 -8.22 -13.46
N ALA A 59 -4.56 -8.15 -14.53
CA ALA A 59 -3.46 -9.08 -14.74
C ALA A 59 -2.42 -8.97 -13.61
N ALA A 60 -2.11 -7.75 -13.14
CA ALA A 60 -1.26 -7.54 -11.98
C ALA A 60 -1.89 -8.09 -10.69
N LYS A 61 -3.19 -7.85 -10.46
CA LYS A 61 -3.90 -8.35 -9.27
C LYS A 61 -3.88 -9.88 -9.21
N THR A 62 -4.21 -10.53 -10.33
CA THR A 62 -4.12 -11.99 -10.46
C THR A 62 -2.68 -12.50 -10.31
N SER A 63 -1.70 -11.71 -10.73
CA SER A 63 -0.27 -12.04 -10.54
C SER A 63 0.13 -12.03 -9.07
N VAL A 64 -0.34 -11.06 -8.27
CA VAL A 64 -0.12 -11.03 -6.83
C VAL A 64 -0.70 -12.29 -6.16
N LYS A 65 -1.90 -12.72 -6.55
CA LYS A 65 -2.46 -14.00 -6.07
C LYS A 65 -1.61 -15.20 -6.50
N LEU A 66 -1.11 -15.20 -7.74
CA LEU A 66 -0.23 -16.28 -8.20
C LEU A 66 1.04 -16.37 -7.34
N ILE A 67 1.63 -15.23 -6.97
CA ILE A 67 2.78 -15.17 -6.05
C ILE A 67 2.37 -15.72 -4.68
N MET A 68 1.29 -15.19 -4.10
CA MET A 68 0.81 -15.55 -2.76
C MET A 68 0.55 -17.06 -2.59
N TYR A 69 0.00 -17.71 -3.61
CA TYR A 69 -0.38 -19.13 -3.51
C TYR A 69 0.66 -20.11 -4.06
N PHE A 70 1.60 -19.70 -4.92
CA PHE A 70 2.56 -20.62 -5.57
C PHE A 70 4.03 -20.31 -5.29
N SER A 71 4.35 -19.15 -4.73
CA SER A 71 5.71 -18.85 -4.32
C SER A 71 6.07 -19.55 -3.00
N ASN A 72 7.36 -19.84 -2.84
CA ASN A 72 8.00 -20.32 -1.63
C ASN A 72 9.49 -19.98 -1.73
N PRO A 73 10.28 -20.07 -0.65
CA PRO A 73 11.69 -19.67 -0.67
C PRO A 73 12.53 -20.30 -1.79
N ALA A 74 12.20 -21.52 -2.23
CA ALA A 74 12.92 -22.18 -3.34
C ALA A 74 12.46 -21.72 -4.74
N SER A 75 11.32 -21.03 -4.86
CA SER A 75 10.73 -20.61 -6.12
C SER A 75 10.59 -19.10 -6.30
N TYR A 76 10.91 -18.27 -5.30
CA TYR A 76 10.75 -16.81 -5.36
C TYR A 76 11.36 -16.19 -6.62
N SER A 77 12.56 -16.64 -7.02
CA SER A 77 13.26 -16.10 -8.19
C SER A 77 12.44 -16.16 -9.48
N LYS A 78 11.50 -17.10 -9.59
CA LYS A 78 10.60 -17.22 -10.74
C LYS A 78 9.58 -16.09 -10.84
N PHE A 79 9.29 -15.43 -9.73
CA PHE A 79 8.22 -14.44 -9.61
C PHE A 79 8.72 -12.99 -9.56
N TYR A 80 10.03 -12.75 -9.42
CA TYR A 80 10.56 -11.39 -9.31
C TYR A 80 10.33 -10.53 -10.56
N GLU A 81 10.40 -11.12 -11.76
CA GLU A 81 10.06 -10.40 -12.98
C GLU A 81 8.57 -10.03 -13.01
N LEU A 82 7.72 -10.94 -12.53
CA LEU A 82 6.28 -10.71 -12.42
C LEU A 82 5.97 -9.58 -11.42
N LEU A 83 6.60 -9.58 -10.25
CA LEU A 83 6.49 -8.49 -9.26
C LEU A 83 6.95 -7.16 -9.86
N SER A 84 8.05 -7.16 -10.63
CA SER A 84 8.56 -5.96 -11.27
C SER A 84 7.53 -5.34 -12.23
N GLN A 85 6.79 -6.17 -12.98
CA GLN A 85 5.71 -5.72 -13.85
C GLN A 85 4.50 -5.21 -13.06
N VAL A 86 4.17 -5.83 -11.92
CA VAL A 86 3.13 -5.32 -11.00
C VAL A 86 3.49 -3.91 -10.52
N LEU A 87 4.75 -3.66 -10.15
CA LEU A 87 5.19 -2.33 -9.70
C LEU A 87 5.09 -1.26 -10.79
N VAL A 88 5.23 -1.63 -12.07
CA VAL A 88 5.04 -0.70 -13.20
C VAL A 88 3.59 -0.25 -13.30
N ILE A 89 2.61 -1.10 -12.96
CA ILE A 89 1.18 -0.75 -12.99
C ILE A 89 0.88 0.45 -12.08
N PHE A 90 1.52 0.52 -10.91
CA PHE A 90 1.40 1.65 -9.99
C PHE A 90 1.92 2.98 -10.56
N SER A 91 2.63 2.98 -11.70
CA SER A 91 3.08 4.20 -12.37
C SER A 91 2.26 4.55 -13.61
N VAL A 92 1.62 3.58 -14.26
CA VAL A 92 0.97 3.78 -15.56
C VAL A 92 -0.56 3.75 -15.51
N ALA A 93 -1.14 3.07 -14.51
CA ALA A 93 -2.58 2.83 -14.42
C ALA A 93 -3.27 3.66 -13.33
N LEU A 94 -2.64 4.73 -12.84
CA LEU A 94 -3.17 5.56 -11.74
C LEU A 94 -4.54 6.20 -12.03
N ARG A 95 -4.94 6.29 -13.31
CA ARG A 95 -6.31 6.71 -13.69
C ARG A 95 -7.40 5.70 -13.29
N GLU A 96 -7.04 4.44 -13.08
CA GLU A 96 -7.94 3.37 -12.63
C GLU A 96 -7.86 3.20 -11.11
N GLU A 97 -7.93 4.31 -10.35
CA GLU A 97 -7.56 4.38 -8.94
C GLU A 97 -8.23 3.29 -8.09
N GLU A 98 -9.53 3.05 -8.24
CA GLU A 98 -10.26 2.01 -7.50
C GLU A 98 -9.65 0.62 -7.70
N LEU A 99 -9.28 0.28 -8.93
CA LEU A 99 -8.65 -1.01 -9.25
C LEU A 99 -7.21 -1.06 -8.74
N VAL A 100 -6.49 0.05 -8.78
CA VAL A 100 -5.12 0.16 -8.27
C VAL A 100 -5.11 0.03 -6.74
N CYS A 101 -6.05 0.65 -6.03
CA CYS A 101 -6.29 0.44 -4.61
C CYS A 101 -6.55 -1.04 -4.32
N SER A 102 -7.43 -1.69 -5.08
CA SER A 102 -7.69 -3.12 -4.89
C SER A 102 -6.46 -3.99 -5.18
N LEU A 103 -5.61 -3.62 -6.13
CA LEU A 103 -4.31 -4.29 -6.35
C LEU A 103 -3.38 -4.10 -5.14
N LEU A 104 -3.33 -2.89 -4.58
CA LEU A 104 -2.48 -2.59 -3.43
C LEU A 104 -2.96 -3.31 -2.14
N GLU A 105 -4.27 -3.46 -1.96
CA GLU A 105 -4.86 -4.32 -0.92
C GLU A 105 -4.34 -5.77 -1.03
N ASP A 106 -4.30 -6.36 -2.23
CA ASP A 106 -3.75 -7.71 -2.42
C ASP A 106 -2.23 -7.75 -2.14
N MET A 107 -1.50 -6.68 -2.44
CA MET A 107 -0.07 -6.55 -2.12
C MET A 107 0.18 -6.48 -0.61
N ILE A 108 -0.67 -5.78 0.14
CA ILE A 108 -0.62 -5.73 1.62
C ILE A 108 -0.85 -7.13 2.19
N VAL A 109 -1.85 -7.86 1.67
CA VAL A 109 -2.09 -9.25 2.10
C VAL A 109 -0.88 -10.14 1.77
N LEU A 110 -0.24 -9.95 0.61
CA LEU A 110 0.99 -10.68 0.28
C LEU A 110 2.11 -10.35 1.26
N ALA A 111 2.30 -9.07 1.63
CA ALA A 111 3.25 -8.66 2.66
C ALA A 111 2.95 -9.32 4.00
N GLY A 112 1.70 -9.35 4.45
CA GLY A 112 1.35 -10.00 5.72
C GLY A 112 1.52 -11.52 5.74
N VAL A 113 1.43 -12.19 4.59
CA VAL A 113 1.53 -13.66 4.49
C VAL A 113 2.96 -14.13 4.22
N GLU A 114 3.73 -13.38 3.43
CA GLU A 114 5.05 -13.79 2.94
C GLU A 114 5.99 -12.60 2.75
N THR A 115 6.32 -11.92 3.86
CA THR A 115 7.20 -10.74 3.87
C THR A 115 8.57 -11.01 3.23
N ALA A 116 9.14 -12.21 3.45
CA ALA A 116 10.46 -12.60 2.95
C ALA A 116 10.56 -12.58 1.42
N PHE A 117 9.42 -12.70 0.71
CA PHE A 117 9.39 -12.62 -0.75
C PHE A 117 9.97 -11.29 -1.27
N PHE A 118 9.79 -10.20 -0.53
CA PHE A 118 10.19 -8.86 -0.97
C PHE A 118 11.69 -8.58 -0.81
N GLU A 119 12.43 -9.37 -0.04
CA GLU A 119 13.83 -9.08 0.35
C GLU A 119 14.74 -8.69 -0.82
N VAL A 120 14.65 -9.41 -1.94
CA VAL A 120 15.54 -9.20 -3.10
C VAL A 120 15.26 -7.88 -3.82
N GLN A 121 14.01 -7.42 -3.83
CA GLN A 121 13.59 -6.23 -4.58
C GLN A 121 13.06 -5.11 -3.67
N PHE A 122 13.33 -5.20 -2.36
CA PHE A 122 12.69 -4.35 -1.37
C PHE A 122 12.95 -2.86 -1.58
N ASP A 123 14.17 -2.44 -1.94
CA ASP A 123 14.47 -1.02 -2.22
C ASP A 123 13.60 -0.43 -3.34
N VAL A 124 13.27 -1.24 -4.36
CA VAL A 124 12.39 -0.81 -5.46
C VAL A 124 10.94 -0.74 -5.00
N VAL A 125 10.49 -1.73 -4.22
CA VAL A 125 9.13 -1.80 -3.66
C VAL A 125 8.88 -0.62 -2.72
N ILE A 126 9.76 -0.38 -1.74
CA ILE A 126 9.60 0.73 -0.79
C ILE A 126 9.66 2.09 -1.48
N MET A 127 10.54 2.25 -2.48
CA MET A 127 10.56 3.47 -3.29
C MET A 127 9.23 3.69 -4.04
N CYS A 128 8.60 2.62 -4.54
CA CYS A 128 7.29 2.70 -5.18
C CYS A 128 6.21 3.13 -4.18
N MET A 129 6.15 2.50 -3.00
CA MET A 129 5.15 2.83 -1.98
C MET A 129 5.29 4.25 -1.45
N VAL A 130 6.53 4.70 -1.14
CA VAL A 130 6.76 6.08 -0.71
C VAL A 130 6.38 7.10 -1.79
N ARG A 131 6.53 6.77 -3.07
CA ARG A 131 6.09 7.63 -4.17
C ARG A 131 4.58 7.72 -4.28
N LEU A 132 3.87 6.59 -4.12
CA LEU A 132 2.41 6.56 -4.10
C LEU A 132 1.87 7.38 -2.92
N ALA A 133 2.42 7.15 -1.73
CA ALA A 133 2.00 7.82 -0.51
C ALA A 133 2.26 9.35 -0.55
N ALA A 134 3.37 9.78 -1.15
CA ALA A 134 3.72 11.20 -1.24
C ALA A 134 3.06 11.95 -2.41
N ASN A 135 2.22 11.30 -3.21
CA ASN A 135 1.60 11.95 -4.37
C ASN A 135 0.26 12.58 -4.00
N LEU A 136 0.27 13.91 -3.83
CA LEU A 136 -0.90 14.72 -3.48
C LEU A 136 -1.96 14.81 -4.58
N GLU A 137 -1.67 14.36 -5.80
CA GLU A 137 -2.65 14.33 -6.90
C GLU A 137 -3.52 13.05 -6.90
N LEU A 138 -3.20 12.07 -6.06
CA LEU A 138 -3.93 10.81 -5.96
C LEU A 138 -4.93 10.86 -4.81
N GLY A 139 -5.98 10.03 -4.87
CA GLY A 139 -6.94 9.92 -3.79
C GLY A 139 -6.30 9.42 -2.48
N GLU A 140 -6.86 9.90 -1.37
CA GLU A 140 -6.37 9.64 -0.01
C GLU A 140 -6.22 8.15 0.29
N LYS A 141 -7.20 7.34 -0.14
CA LYS A 141 -7.19 5.88 0.04
C LYS A 141 -5.94 5.24 -0.53
N LEU A 142 -5.46 5.68 -1.70
CA LEU A 142 -4.27 5.10 -2.33
C LEU A 142 -3.01 5.43 -1.52
N SER A 143 -2.96 6.63 -0.94
CA SER A 143 -1.87 7.07 -0.07
C SER A 143 -1.85 6.26 1.25
N GLN A 144 -3.00 6.14 1.90
CA GLN A 144 -3.18 5.33 3.12
C GLN A 144 -2.78 3.87 2.90
N LEU A 145 -3.23 3.24 1.82
CA LEU A 145 -2.85 1.85 1.48
C LEU A 145 -1.34 1.70 1.23
N ALA A 146 -0.71 2.71 0.61
CA ALA A 146 0.74 2.66 0.40
C ALA A 146 1.51 2.75 1.72
N VAL A 147 1.04 3.55 2.68
CA VAL A 147 1.57 3.57 4.05
C VAL A 147 1.33 2.25 4.75
N GLU A 148 0.11 1.69 4.68
CA GLU A 148 -0.25 0.42 5.32
C GLU A 148 0.63 -0.74 4.83
N PHE A 149 0.96 -0.78 3.53
CA PHE A 149 1.93 -1.76 3.02
C PHE A 149 3.27 -1.67 3.73
N VAL A 150 3.80 -0.46 3.91
CA VAL A 150 5.10 -0.25 4.57
C VAL A 150 5.04 -0.64 6.04
N VAL A 151 3.94 -0.30 6.72
CA VAL A 151 3.70 -0.67 8.11
C VAL A 151 3.63 -2.19 8.24
N THR A 152 2.85 -2.86 7.38
CA THR A 152 2.71 -4.32 7.35
C THR A 152 4.06 -5.02 7.20
N VAL A 153 4.92 -4.55 6.28
CA VAL A 153 6.27 -5.09 6.14
C VAL A 153 7.10 -4.83 7.39
N ALA A 154 7.03 -3.64 7.98
CA ALA A 154 7.81 -3.30 9.16
C ALA A 154 7.42 -4.14 10.40
N GLU A 155 6.15 -4.51 10.53
CA GLU A 155 5.63 -5.30 11.64
C GLU A 155 6.11 -6.76 11.66
N ASP A 156 6.51 -7.28 10.50
CA ASP A 156 7.13 -8.59 10.42
C ASP A 156 8.51 -8.59 11.08
N ARG A 157 8.63 -9.31 12.20
CA ARG A 157 9.85 -9.34 13.01
C ARG A 157 10.96 -10.18 12.41
N ASP A 158 10.59 -11.18 11.61
CA ASP A 158 11.54 -12.17 11.09
C ASP A 158 12.32 -11.62 9.90
N SER A 159 11.62 -11.06 8.90
CA SER A 159 12.21 -10.56 7.65
C SER A 159 12.09 -9.03 7.56
N GLY A 160 10.92 -8.49 7.91
CA GLY A 160 10.57 -7.09 7.84
C GLY A 160 11.55 -6.14 8.53
N CYS A 161 11.82 -6.38 9.81
CA CYS A 161 12.78 -5.61 10.59
C CYS A 161 14.18 -5.53 9.94
N GLY A 162 14.65 -6.62 9.32
CA GLY A 162 15.92 -6.65 8.60
C GLY A 162 15.88 -5.77 7.35
N MET A 163 14.83 -5.92 6.55
CA MET A 163 14.61 -5.12 5.34
C MET A 163 14.48 -3.62 5.64
N MET A 164 13.71 -3.25 6.66
CA MET A 164 13.47 -1.86 7.05
C MET A 164 14.75 -1.13 7.49
N ARG A 165 15.72 -1.84 8.09
CA ARG A 165 17.03 -1.26 8.45
C ARG A 165 17.92 -0.96 7.24
N MET A 166 17.66 -1.61 6.11
CA MET A 166 18.38 -1.38 4.85
C MET A 166 17.78 -0.25 4.01
N VAL A 167 16.63 0.31 4.41
CA VAL A 167 15.97 1.41 3.71
C VAL A 167 16.83 2.67 3.79
N ARG A 168 16.98 3.35 2.66
CA ARG A 168 17.69 4.63 2.56
C ARG A 168 17.03 5.69 3.44
N LYS A 169 17.85 6.45 4.17
CA LYS A 169 17.38 7.48 5.12
C LYS A 169 16.46 8.52 4.48
N GLU A 170 16.70 8.85 3.22
CA GLU A 170 15.90 9.81 2.46
C GLU A 170 14.47 9.30 2.22
N LEU A 171 14.28 7.99 2.05
CA LEU A 171 12.95 7.38 1.91
C LEU A 171 12.22 7.35 3.26
N VAL A 172 12.93 7.06 4.35
CA VAL A 172 12.38 7.12 5.71
C VAL A 172 11.92 8.54 6.06
N ALA A 173 12.74 9.54 5.75
CA ALA A 173 12.39 10.95 5.98
C ALA A 173 11.14 11.37 5.18
N LYS A 174 11.02 10.93 3.92
CA LYS A 174 9.83 11.18 3.11
C LYS A 174 8.58 10.51 3.67
N LEU A 175 8.68 9.26 4.10
CA LEU A 175 7.57 8.55 4.72
C LEU A 175 7.11 9.25 6.00
N LEU A 176 8.05 9.73 6.82
CA LEU A 176 7.72 10.50 8.02
C LEU A 176 6.98 11.81 7.68
N LEU A 177 7.39 12.51 6.62
CA LEU A 177 6.68 13.72 6.17
C LEU A 177 5.25 13.40 5.72
N VAL A 178 5.05 12.31 4.97
CA VAL A 178 3.70 11.87 4.56
C VAL A 178 2.83 11.56 5.77
N LEU A 179 3.36 10.85 6.77
CA LEU A 179 2.62 10.53 7.99
C LEU A 179 2.26 11.79 8.78
N MET A 180 3.17 12.76 8.89
CA MET A 180 2.89 14.05 9.53
C MET A 180 1.82 14.84 8.78
N ASP A 181 1.83 14.79 7.45
CA ASP A 181 0.81 15.43 6.62
C ASP A 181 -0.57 14.79 6.83
N MET A 182 -0.64 13.45 6.87
CA MET A 182 -1.87 12.71 7.21
C MET A 182 -2.39 13.05 8.62
N LEU A 183 -1.50 13.27 9.59
CA LEU A 183 -1.89 13.66 10.95
C LEU A 183 -2.50 15.06 11.04
N VAL A 184 -2.07 15.98 10.17
CA VAL A 184 -2.48 17.39 10.22
C VAL A 184 -3.74 17.64 9.38
N HIS A 185 -4.05 16.77 8.42
CA HIS A 185 -5.27 16.81 7.62
C HIS A 185 -6.50 16.29 8.41
N VAL A 186 -6.79 16.90 9.55
CA VAL A 186 -8.05 16.70 10.28
C VAL A 186 -9.04 17.77 9.84
N GLU A 187 -10.20 17.38 9.32
CA GLU A 187 -11.27 18.33 8.99
C GLU A 187 -11.83 18.97 10.28
N ASP A 188 -12.03 20.29 10.27
CA ASP A 188 -12.71 21.00 11.36
C ASP A 188 -14.19 20.57 11.43
N ASP A 189 -14.50 19.54 12.24
CA ASP A 189 -15.88 19.13 12.51
C ASP A 189 -16.51 20.06 13.57
N PRO A 190 -17.54 20.86 13.23
CA PRO A 190 -18.26 21.68 14.20
C PRO A 190 -18.96 20.86 15.31
N GLY A 191 -19.09 19.54 15.15
CA GLY A 191 -19.59 18.58 16.14
C GLY A 191 -18.54 18.02 17.10
N TRP A 192 -17.25 18.35 16.93
CA TRP A 192 -16.13 17.76 17.69
C TRP A 192 -16.25 17.89 19.21
N GLY A 193 -16.92 18.93 19.71
CA GLY A 193 -17.15 19.13 21.15
C GLY A 193 -18.22 18.23 21.78
N ASN A 194 -19.00 17.52 20.96
CA ASN A 194 -20.16 16.72 21.38
C ASN A 194 -20.08 15.24 20.97
N THR A 195 -19.05 14.83 20.25
CA THR A 195 -18.83 13.43 19.86
C THR A 195 -18.14 12.65 20.98
N ILE A 196 -18.54 11.39 21.15
CA ILE A 196 -17.80 10.44 21.98
C ILE A 196 -16.56 10.07 21.17
N ASN A 197 -15.35 10.23 21.74
CA ASN A 197 -14.07 9.89 21.12
C ASN A 197 -14.10 8.47 20.55
N ASP A 198 -14.35 8.33 19.25
CA ASP A 198 -14.31 7.05 18.52
C ASP A 198 -13.45 7.15 17.23
N ASP A 199 -12.89 8.32 16.89
CA ASP A 199 -12.03 8.46 15.71
C ASP A 199 -10.56 8.24 16.07
N GLU A 200 -10.05 7.05 15.74
CA GLU A 200 -8.61 6.79 15.64
C GLU A 200 -8.09 7.36 14.32
N ASN A 201 -7.22 8.36 14.39
CA ASN A 201 -6.58 8.91 13.20
C ASN A 201 -5.63 7.85 12.58
N GLU A 202 -5.88 7.44 11.34
CA GLU A 202 -5.08 6.42 10.64
C GLU A 202 -3.59 6.79 10.58
N GLY A 203 -3.26 8.09 10.49
CA GLY A 203 -1.88 8.59 10.54
C GLY A 203 -1.22 8.33 11.90
N GLU A 204 -1.98 8.49 12.99
CA GLU A 204 -1.50 8.29 14.36
C GLU A 204 -1.22 6.80 14.62
N LEU A 205 -2.16 5.93 14.24
CA LEU A 205 -2.00 4.49 14.33
C LEU A 205 -0.79 4.00 13.52
N SER A 206 -0.64 4.48 12.29
CA SER A 206 0.46 4.09 11.40
C SER A 206 1.81 4.53 11.97
N MET A 207 1.90 5.76 12.47
CA MET A 207 3.12 6.25 13.12
C MET A 207 3.49 5.45 14.37
N PHE A 208 2.53 5.14 15.24
CA PHE A 208 2.79 4.33 16.43
C PHE A 208 3.25 2.92 16.07
N ARG A 209 2.56 2.25 15.13
CA ARG A 209 2.93 0.92 14.64
C ARG A 209 4.33 0.90 14.05
N LEU A 210 4.68 1.89 13.22
CA LEU A 210 6.03 2.04 12.69
C LEU A 210 7.07 2.30 13.78
N ALA A 211 6.80 3.18 14.74
CA ALA A 211 7.73 3.45 15.84
C ALA A 211 8.01 2.19 16.69
N ILE A 212 6.98 1.38 16.94
CA ILE A 212 7.11 0.07 17.60
C ILE A 212 7.94 -0.88 16.75
N ALA A 213 7.64 -1.00 15.45
CA ALA A 213 8.32 -1.88 14.51
C ALA A 213 9.81 -1.53 14.34
N PHE A 214 10.14 -0.25 14.22
CA PHE A 214 11.52 0.23 14.10
C PHE A 214 12.30 0.18 15.42
N GLY A 215 11.61 0.07 16.56
CA GLY A 215 12.20 -0.13 17.87
C GLY A 215 13.25 0.93 18.24
N GLY A 216 12.89 2.21 18.26
CA GLY A 216 13.66 3.34 18.85
C GLY A 216 15.11 3.56 18.37
N GLY A 217 15.67 2.71 17.51
CA GLY A 217 17.08 2.71 17.10
C GLY A 217 17.34 3.35 15.74
N VAL A 218 16.29 3.77 15.04
CA VAL A 218 16.43 4.61 13.85
C VAL A 218 16.68 6.03 14.34
N ASN A 219 17.94 6.47 14.27
CA ASN A 219 18.29 7.88 14.41
C ASN A 219 17.55 8.65 13.32
N VAL A 220 16.36 9.17 13.65
CA VAL A 220 15.60 10.10 12.82
C VAL A 220 16.56 11.25 12.48
N PRO A 221 16.96 11.44 11.21
CA PRO A 221 17.78 12.58 10.85
C PRO A 221 16.92 13.82 11.10
N ASN A 222 17.41 14.70 11.98
CA ASN A 222 16.90 16.04 12.28
C ASN A 222 15.58 16.41 11.58
N LEU A 223 14.46 16.16 12.27
CA LEU A 223 13.26 16.96 12.07
C LEU A 223 13.71 18.43 12.17
N PRO A 224 13.36 19.33 11.22
CA PRO A 224 13.69 20.73 11.35
C PRO A 224 13.12 21.23 12.68
N THR A 225 14.03 21.59 13.57
CA THR A 225 13.73 22.12 14.90
C THR A 225 13.41 23.60 14.75
N GLU A 226 12.31 23.90 14.08
CA GLU A 226 11.68 25.22 14.04
C GLU A 226 10.18 24.90 14.12
N GLN A 227 9.50 25.05 15.26
CA GLN A 227 9.34 26.30 15.99
C GLN A 227 9.34 26.03 17.50
N SER A 228 10.11 26.83 18.24
CA SER A 228 9.82 27.16 19.63
C SER A 228 8.44 27.84 19.67
N VAL A 229 7.38 27.05 19.80
CA VAL A 229 6.11 27.56 20.30
C VAL A 229 6.32 27.74 21.79
N ASP A 230 6.52 28.99 22.18
CA ASP A 230 6.35 29.43 23.56
C ASP A 230 5.09 28.77 24.10
N VAL A 231 5.27 27.93 25.12
CA VAL A 231 4.19 27.45 25.98
C VAL A 231 3.71 28.68 26.74
N ILE A 232 2.86 29.49 26.10
CA ILE A 232 1.97 30.40 26.81
C ILE A 232 0.91 29.50 27.42
N SER A 233 1.21 29.02 28.62
CA SER A 233 0.24 28.47 29.55
C SER A 233 -0.89 29.51 29.73
N PRO A 234 -2.15 29.23 29.36
CA PRO A 234 -3.26 29.88 30.02
C PRO A 234 -3.43 29.12 31.34
N THR A 235 -2.97 29.74 32.42
CA THR A 235 -3.25 29.31 33.79
C THR A 235 -4.74 29.06 33.95
N LEU A 236 -5.11 27.80 34.20
CA LEU A 236 -6.43 27.34 34.64
C LEU A 236 -6.92 28.00 35.96
N GLU A 237 -6.15 28.92 36.54
CA GLU A 237 -6.50 29.68 37.74
C GLU A 237 -7.24 31.00 37.46
N THR A 238 -7.36 31.47 36.21
CA THR A 238 -7.96 32.80 35.93
C THR A 238 -9.44 32.77 35.51
N GLN A 239 -10.06 31.59 35.34
CA GLN A 239 -11.50 31.51 35.03
C GLN A 239 -12.39 31.11 36.22
N ASN A 240 -11.82 30.77 37.38
CA ASN A 240 -12.59 30.41 38.59
C ASN A 240 -12.82 31.57 39.59
N GLN A 241 -12.54 32.82 39.24
CA GLN A 241 -12.81 33.99 40.10
C GLN A 241 -13.87 34.98 39.58
N LEU A 242 -14.65 34.64 38.55
CA LEU A 242 -15.74 35.50 38.06
C LEU A 242 -17.16 34.94 38.27
N LEU A 243 -17.32 33.99 39.21
CA LEU A 243 -18.63 33.44 39.60
C LEU A 243 -19.01 33.59 41.08
N LEU A 244 -18.33 34.45 41.83
CA LEU A 244 -18.76 34.86 43.17
C LEU A 244 -18.58 36.37 43.35
N HIS A 245 -19.46 37.16 42.72
CA HIS A 245 -20.13 38.34 43.30
C HIS A 245 -21.16 38.93 42.34
#